data_AF-A0ABD5UH08-F1
#
_entry.id   AF-A0ABD5UH08-F1
#
_cell.length_a   1.000
_cell.length_b   1.000
_cell.length_c   1.000
_cell.angle_alpha   90.00
_cell.angle_beta   90.00
_cell.angle_gamma   90.00
#
_symmetry.space_group_name_H-M   'P 1'
#
loop_
_entity.id
_entity.type
_entity.pdbx_description
1 polymer ?
#
loop_
_entity_poly.entity_id
_entity_poly.type
_entity_poly.pdbx_seq_one_letter_code
_entity_poly.pdbx_strand_id
1 'polypeptide(L)'
;MCERGSVTEPLDSGEYAGRDAPRKRLLRSVAVQAAALTAAVHLLWAWPRLGDPPDPRPYAFLLGAAVTVAVAVATLRADEYRRLYALGAGTLLAFLVGFLGWHGGSAQSALAGDPLAIVAVGAEVVGIVAFLALYRFAPPTSAVVERQNNSETNGDGEASGDGETNRDDVAVDERTTADNEGESS
;
A
#
# COMPACT_ATOMS: atom_id res chain seq x y z
N MET A 1 -25.06 40.01 31.39
CA MET A 1 -25.20 39.76 29.95
C MET A 1 -24.82 38.32 29.67
N CYS A 2 -25.74 37.52 29.12
CA CYS A 2 -25.44 36.22 28.55
C CYS A 2 -25.17 36.42 27.06
N GLU A 3 -24.06 35.91 26.53
CA GLU A 3 -23.92 35.75 25.08
C GLU A 3 -23.52 34.30 24.77
N ARG A 4 -24.48 33.60 24.16
CA ARG A 4 -24.34 32.28 23.54
C ARG A 4 -23.87 32.48 22.10
N GLY A 5 -22.93 31.64 21.69
CA GLY A 5 -23.06 30.89 20.44
C GLY A 5 -22.17 31.32 19.27
N SER A 6 -21.17 30.48 18.98
CA SER A 6 -21.07 29.85 17.66
C SER A 6 -20.26 28.57 17.79
N VAL A 7 -20.95 27.46 18.05
CA VAL A 7 -20.42 26.13 17.79
C VAL A 7 -20.37 26.00 16.27
N THR A 8 -19.19 26.13 15.69
CA THR A 8 -18.95 25.66 14.32
C THR A 8 -18.95 24.14 14.38
N GLU A 9 -20.08 23.53 14.05
CA GLU A 9 -20.19 22.09 13.80
C GLU A 9 -19.15 21.71 12.72
N PRO A 10 -18.23 20.77 12.99
CA PRO A 10 -17.46 20.16 11.92
C PRO A 10 -18.42 19.26 11.14
N LEU A 11 -18.77 19.70 9.93
CA LEU A 11 -19.53 18.89 8.99
C LEU A 11 -18.79 17.57 8.75
N ASP A 12 -19.37 16.50 9.27
CA ASP A 12 -19.47 15.17 8.68
C ASP A 12 -18.34 14.77 7.71
N SER A 13 -17.17 14.47 8.28
CA SER A 13 -16.09 13.76 7.59
C SER A 13 -16.23 12.23 7.69
N GLY A 14 -17.23 11.75 8.44
CA GLY A 14 -17.45 10.33 8.74
C GLY A 14 -18.29 9.60 7.70
N GLU A 15 -19.35 10.21 7.14
CA GLU A 15 -20.21 9.54 6.16
C GLU A 15 -19.56 9.35 4.80
N TYR A 16 -18.61 10.21 4.41
CA TYR A 16 -17.86 10.05 3.17
C TYR A 16 -16.85 8.89 3.24
N ALA A 17 -16.18 8.71 4.37
CA ALA A 17 -15.20 7.63 4.58
C ALA A 17 -15.83 6.23 4.49
N GLY A 18 -17.08 6.07 4.95
CA GLY A 18 -17.82 4.81 4.87
C GLY A 18 -18.29 4.45 3.45
N ARG A 19 -18.68 5.46 2.65
CA ARG A 19 -19.17 5.26 1.27
C ARG A 19 -18.06 4.95 0.27
N ASP A 20 -16.86 5.44 0.52
CA ASP A 20 -15.71 5.20 -0.36
C ASP A 20 -15.09 3.80 -0.18
N ALA A 21 -15.29 3.16 0.97
CA ALA A 21 -14.81 1.80 1.24
C ALA A 21 -15.31 0.73 0.24
N PRO A 22 -16.63 0.60 -0.07
CA PRO A 22 -17.11 -0.35 -1.08
C PRO A 22 -16.64 0.01 -2.49
N ARG A 23 -16.63 1.31 -2.84
CA ARG A 23 -16.17 1.78 -4.16
C ARG A 23 -14.69 1.45 -4.38
N LYS A 24 -13.87 1.60 -3.34
CA LYS A 24 -12.44 1.26 -3.36
C LYS A 24 -12.20 -0.23 -3.48
N ARG A 25 -13.02 -1.07 -2.83
CA ARG A 25 -12.99 -2.53 -3.01
C ARG A 25 -13.33 -2.95 -4.43
N LEU A 26 -14.36 -2.35 -5.03
CA LEU A 26 -14.74 -2.60 -6.43
C LEU A 26 -13.64 -2.16 -7.39
N LEU A 27 -13.02 -1.00 -7.19
CA LEU A 27 -11.90 -0.55 -8.00
C LEU A 27 -10.69 -1.49 -7.88
N ARG A 28 -10.40 -2.00 -6.68
CA ARG A 28 -9.34 -3.01 -6.48
C ARG A 28 -9.66 -4.30 -7.22
N SER A 29 -10.89 -4.81 -7.15
CA SER A 29 -11.26 -6.03 -7.88
C SER A 29 -11.15 -5.83 -9.39
N VAL A 30 -11.60 -4.69 -9.90
CA VAL A 30 -11.50 -4.37 -11.34
C VAL A 30 -10.04 -4.25 -11.77
N ALA A 31 -9.21 -3.55 -11.00
CA ALA A 31 -7.78 -3.42 -11.30
C ALA A 31 -7.07 -4.79 -11.32
N VAL A 32 -7.37 -5.66 -10.34
CA VAL A 32 -6.82 -7.02 -10.26
C VAL A 32 -7.31 -7.89 -11.42
N GLN A 33 -8.60 -7.84 -11.75
CA GLN A 33 -9.16 -8.57 -12.89
C GLN A 33 -8.54 -8.12 -14.21
N ALA A 34 -8.42 -6.81 -14.43
CA ALA A 34 -7.79 -6.24 -15.62
C ALA A 34 -6.31 -6.66 -15.72
N ALA A 35 -5.56 -6.61 -14.61
CA ALA A 35 -4.18 -7.07 -14.56
C ALA A 35 -4.05 -8.57 -14.85
N ALA A 36 -4.93 -9.39 -14.27
CA ALA A 36 -4.94 -10.84 -14.50
C ALA A 36 -5.28 -11.18 -15.97
N LEU A 37 -6.27 -10.50 -16.56
CA LEU A 37 -6.62 -10.66 -17.98
C LEU A 37 -5.46 -10.23 -18.88
N THR A 38 -4.84 -9.08 -18.60
CA THR A 38 -3.67 -8.60 -19.34
C THR A 38 -2.53 -9.63 -19.29
N ALA A 39 -2.20 -10.15 -18.10
CA ALA A 39 -1.17 -11.16 -17.96
C ALA A 39 -1.51 -12.46 -18.72
N ALA A 40 -2.75 -12.94 -18.62
CA ALA A 40 -3.20 -14.14 -19.30
C ALA A 40 -3.08 -14.03 -20.83
N VAL A 41 -3.49 -12.90 -21.41
CA VAL A 41 -3.38 -12.66 -22.85
C VAL A 41 -1.92 -12.66 -23.30
N HIS A 42 -1.03 -11.99 -22.56
CA HIS A 42 0.39 -11.97 -22.88
C HIS A 42 1.06 -13.35 -22.75
N LEU A 43 0.66 -14.15 -21.75
CA LEU A 43 1.12 -15.53 -21.62
C LEU A 43 0.63 -16.37 -22.81
N LEU A 44 -0.65 -16.28 -23.17
CA LEU A 44 -1.23 -17.04 -24.28
C LEU A 44 -0.60 -16.64 -25.62
N TRP A 45 -0.27 -15.36 -25.79
CA TRP A 45 0.44 -14.87 -26.98
C TRP A 45 1.91 -15.32 -27.00
N ALA A 46 2.63 -15.24 -25.88
CA ALA A 46 4.06 -15.54 -25.82
C ALA A 46 4.36 -17.03 -25.83
N TRP A 47 3.55 -17.85 -25.16
CA TRP A 47 3.74 -19.29 -25.01
C TRP A 47 4.02 -20.05 -26.33
N PRO A 48 3.19 -19.93 -27.38
CA PRO A 48 3.42 -20.66 -28.64
C PRO A 48 4.65 -20.16 -29.43
N ARG A 49 5.22 -19.02 -29.04
CA ARG A 49 6.35 -18.37 -29.72
C ARG A 49 7.69 -18.60 -28.99
N LEU A 50 7.68 -19.42 -27.94
CA LEU A 50 8.90 -19.80 -27.22
C LEU A 50 9.73 -20.75 -28.07
N GLY A 51 11.00 -20.39 -28.29
CA GLY A 51 11.94 -21.21 -29.06
C GLY A 51 11.97 -20.92 -30.57
N ASP A 52 11.18 -19.95 -31.05
CA ASP A 52 11.38 -19.40 -32.40
C ASP A 52 12.74 -18.67 -32.47
N PRO A 53 13.54 -18.84 -33.54
CA PRO A 53 14.88 -18.24 -33.64
C PRO A 53 14.81 -16.70 -33.60
N PRO A 54 15.95 -16.04 -33.32
CA PRO A 54 16.16 -15.23 -32.12
C PRO A 54 15.13 -14.09 -31.95
N ASP A 55 13.87 -14.41 -31.63
CA ASP A 55 12.87 -13.39 -31.28
C ASP A 55 12.90 -13.15 -29.75
N PRO A 56 13.42 -12.01 -29.27
CA PRO A 56 13.43 -11.70 -27.84
C PRO A 56 12.05 -11.31 -27.29
N ARG A 57 11.05 -11.05 -28.15
CA ARG A 57 9.74 -10.50 -27.74
C ARG A 57 8.99 -11.40 -26.76
N PRO A 58 8.84 -12.72 -26.99
CA PRO A 58 8.07 -13.58 -26.10
C PRO A 58 8.63 -13.53 -24.68
N TYR A 59 9.96 -13.46 -24.52
CA TYR A 59 10.61 -13.37 -23.21
C TYR A 59 10.28 -12.06 -22.48
N ALA A 60 10.28 -10.92 -23.19
CA ALA A 60 9.91 -9.63 -22.61
C ALA A 60 8.44 -9.60 -22.16
N PHE A 61 7.53 -10.17 -22.97
CA PHE A 61 6.11 -10.27 -22.62
C PHE A 61 5.86 -11.24 -21.46
N LEU A 62 6.60 -12.35 -21.37
CA LEU A 62 6.54 -13.23 -20.20
C LEU A 62 7.02 -12.51 -18.93
N LEU A 63 8.12 -11.78 -19.00
CA LEU A 63 8.64 -11.00 -17.86
C LEU A 63 7.62 -9.94 -17.43
N GLY A 64 7.06 -9.20 -18.38
CA GLY A 64 6.00 -8.22 -18.10
C GLY A 64 4.75 -8.87 -17.49
N ALA A 65 4.32 -10.03 -17.99
CA ALA A 65 3.18 -10.76 -17.45
C ALA A 65 3.44 -11.20 -16.00
N ALA A 66 4.65 -11.69 -15.71
CA ALA A 66 5.06 -12.05 -14.35
C ALA A 66 5.03 -10.83 -13.40
N VAL A 67 5.56 -9.68 -13.84
CA VAL A 67 5.47 -8.42 -13.08
C VAL A 67 4.02 -8.02 -12.83
N THR A 68 3.16 -8.13 -13.84
CA THR A 68 1.74 -7.78 -13.73
C THR A 68 1.01 -8.67 -12.74
N VAL A 69 1.28 -9.98 -12.74
CA VAL A 69 0.76 -10.92 -11.73
C VAL A 69 1.25 -10.53 -10.34
N ALA A 70 2.54 -10.19 -10.19
CA ALA A 70 3.09 -9.77 -8.90
C ALA A 70 2.40 -8.50 -8.37
N VAL A 71 2.14 -7.51 -9.24
CA VAL A 71 1.39 -6.30 -8.85
C VAL A 71 -0.06 -6.63 -8.48
N ALA A 72 -0.73 -7.53 -9.21
CA ALA A 72 -2.09 -7.95 -8.90
C ALA A 72 -2.16 -8.63 -7.52
N VAL A 73 -1.24 -9.56 -7.23
CA VAL A 73 -1.14 -10.22 -5.92
C VAL A 73 -0.82 -9.21 -4.81
N ALA A 74 0.11 -8.29 -5.05
CA ALA A 74 0.42 -7.24 -4.09
C ALA A 74 -0.78 -6.32 -3.83
N THR A 75 -1.60 -6.05 -4.85
CA THR A 75 -2.80 -5.20 -4.74
C THR A 75 -3.88 -5.86 -3.87
N LEU A 76 -3.94 -7.19 -3.85
CA LEU A 76 -4.81 -7.96 -2.95
C LEU A 76 -4.27 -8.01 -1.52
N ARG A 77 -2.95 -8.05 -1.34
CA ARG A 77 -2.30 -8.23 -0.04
C ARG A 77 -2.02 -6.96 0.74
N ALA A 78 -1.82 -5.83 0.06
CA ALA A 78 -1.34 -4.61 0.69
C ALA A 78 -2.48 -3.65 1.03
N ASP A 79 -2.51 -3.19 2.29
CA ASP A 79 -3.36 -2.08 2.71
C ASP A 79 -2.76 -0.74 2.22
N GLU A 80 -3.32 -0.24 1.12
CA GLU A 80 -3.20 1.15 0.63
C GLU A 80 -1.78 1.72 0.41
N TYR A 81 -1.03 1.16 -0.54
CA TYR A 81 0.23 1.76 -0.99
C TYR A 81 0.07 2.49 -2.32
N ARG A 82 0.11 3.83 -2.27
CA ARG A 82 -0.01 4.70 -3.46
C ARG A 82 1.06 4.41 -4.53
N ARG A 83 2.26 4.00 -4.10
CA ARG A 83 3.36 3.57 -4.98
C ARG A 83 3.03 2.30 -5.76
N LEU A 84 2.27 1.38 -5.16
CA LEU A 84 1.87 0.14 -5.81
C LEU A 84 0.88 0.40 -6.95
N TYR A 85 -0.02 1.37 -6.78
CA TYR A 85 -0.98 1.74 -7.84
C TYR A 85 -0.29 2.46 -8.99
N ALA A 86 0.68 3.34 -8.72
CA ALA A 86 1.50 3.95 -9.76
C ALA A 86 2.32 2.90 -10.52
N LEU A 87 2.87 1.90 -9.82
CA LEU A 87 3.58 0.79 -10.43
C LEU A 87 2.65 -0.01 -11.37
N GLY A 88 1.45 -0.37 -10.91
CA GLY A 88 0.46 -1.08 -11.74
C GLY A 88 0.03 -0.31 -12.98
N ALA A 89 -0.27 0.98 -12.84
CA ALA A 89 -0.58 1.84 -13.99
C ALA A 89 0.62 1.94 -14.95
N GLY A 90 1.84 2.10 -14.42
CA GLY A 90 3.06 2.18 -15.21
C GLY A 90 3.35 0.89 -15.98
N THR A 91 3.17 -0.28 -15.36
CA THR A 91 3.37 -1.57 -16.03
C THR A 91 2.40 -1.76 -17.19
N LEU A 92 1.11 -1.44 -16.99
CA LEU A 92 0.11 -1.54 -18.06
C LEU A 92 0.35 -0.51 -19.17
N LEU A 93 0.74 0.71 -18.82
CA LEU A 93 1.06 1.73 -19.81
C LEU A 93 2.29 1.35 -20.65
N ALA A 94 3.28 0.67 -20.05
CA ALA A 94 4.45 0.17 -20.77
C ALA A 94 4.07 -0.84 -21.85
N PHE A 95 3.10 -1.72 -21.59
CA PHE A 95 2.58 -2.63 -22.63
C PHE A 95 1.91 -1.85 -23.76
N LEU A 96 1.05 -0.88 -23.43
CA LEU A 96 0.33 -0.11 -24.42
C LEU A 96 1.28 0.71 -25.31
N VAL A 97 2.27 1.37 -24.71
CA VAL A 97 3.31 2.10 -25.45
C VAL A 97 4.19 1.14 -26.26
N GLY A 98 4.51 -0.04 -25.73
CA GLY A 98 5.20 -1.10 -26.47
C GLY A 98 4.43 -1.53 -27.71
N PHE A 99 3.11 -1.75 -27.58
CA PHE A 99 2.21 -2.10 -28.69
C PHE A 99 2.18 -1.01 -29.76
N LEU A 100 2.01 0.26 -29.37
CA LEU A 100 2.00 1.39 -30.30
C LEU A 100 3.37 1.60 -30.97
N GLY A 101 4.46 1.55 -30.19
CA GLY A 101 5.82 1.71 -30.70
C GLY A 101 6.19 0.59 -31.68
N TRP A 102 5.67 -0.62 -31.47
CA TRP A 102 5.90 -1.77 -32.34
C TRP A 102 5.06 -1.73 -33.61
N HIS A 103 3.74 -1.56 -33.50
CA HIS A 103 2.85 -1.58 -34.65
C HIS A 103 2.81 -0.25 -35.42
N GLY A 104 3.23 0.85 -34.80
CA GLY A 104 3.26 2.18 -35.43
C GLY A 104 1.95 2.52 -36.13
N GLY A 105 2.04 2.91 -37.40
CA GLY A 105 0.87 3.24 -38.23
C GLY A 105 -0.06 2.06 -38.55
N SER A 106 0.36 0.81 -38.35
CA SER A 106 -0.47 -0.38 -38.61
C SER A 106 -1.19 -0.91 -37.37
N ALA A 107 -1.17 -0.18 -36.24
CA ALA A 107 -1.81 -0.61 -35.01
C ALA A 107 -3.30 -0.94 -35.21
N GLN A 108 -4.02 -0.11 -35.97
CA GLN A 108 -5.44 -0.31 -36.27
C GLN A 108 -5.69 -1.62 -37.04
N SER A 109 -4.83 -1.93 -38.01
CA SER A 109 -4.91 -3.19 -38.77
C SER A 109 -4.58 -4.40 -37.89
N ALA A 110 -3.63 -4.27 -36.96
CA ALA A 110 -3.30 -5.32 -36.01
C ALA A 110 -4.46 -5.61 -35.04
N LEU A 111 -5.13 -4.57 -34.53
CA LEU A 111 -6.33 -4.70 -33.72
C LEU A 111 -7.49 -5.35 -34.48
N ALA A 112 -7.68 -5.02 -35.75
CA ALA A 112 -8.74 -5.62 -36.57
C ALA A 112 -8.46 -7.09 -36.92
N GLY A 113 -7.18 -7.46 -37.04
CA GLY A 113 -6.75 -8.80 -37.45
C GLY A 113 -6.51 -9.78 -36.31
N ASP A 114 -6.33 -9.32 -35.07
CA ASP A 114 -6.02 -10.15 -33.91
C ASP A 114 -6.99 -9.91 -32.75
N PRO A 115 -7.90 -10.86 -32.45
CA PRO A 115 -8.84 -10.72 -31.34
C PRO A 115 -8.12 -10.64 -29.98
N LEU A 116 -6.93 -11.24 -29.83
CA LEU A 116 -6.17 -11.13 -28.59
C LEU A 116 -5.65 -9.70 -28.37
N ALA A 117 -5.29 -8.99 -29.44
CA ALA A 117 -4.87 -7.59 -29.34
C ALA A 117 -6.01 -6.68 -28.85
N ILE A 118 -7.25 -6.92 -29.29
CA ILE A 118 -8.42 -6.19 -28.81
C ILE A 118 -8.61 -6.40 -27.29
N VAL A 119 -8.51 -7.64 -26.84
CA VAL A 119 -8.67 -7.98 -25.41
C VAL A 119 -7.53 -7.39 -24.58
N ALA A 120 -6.27 -7.46 -25.06
CA ALA A 120 -5.11 -6.89 -24.39
C ALA A 120 -5.27 -5.38 -24.18
N VAL A 121 -5.48 -4.63 -25.27
CA VAL A 121 -5.63 -3.16 -25.23
C VAL A 121 -6.81 -2.75 -24.35
N GLY A 122 -7.94 -3.46 -24.47
CA GLY A 122 -9.12 -3.20 -23.63
C GLY A 122 -8.84 -3.40 -22.14
N ALA A 123 -8.22 -4.53 -21.78
CA ALA A 123 -7.86 -4.84 -20.39
C ALA A 123 -6.83 -3.84 -19.82
N GLU A 124 -5.82 -3.47 -20.62
CA GLU A 124 -4.80 -2.49 -20.23
C GLU A 124 -5.41 -1.13 -19.94
N VAL A 125 -6.25 -0.59 -20.85
CA VAL A 125 -6.89 0.72 -20.65
C VAL A 125 -7.77 0.72 -19.39
N VAL A 126 -8.58 -0.32 -19.20
CA VAL A 126 -9.42 -0.46 -18.00
C VAL A 126 -8.56 -0.53 -16.74
N GLY A 127 -7.48 -1.32 -16.76
CA GLY A 127 -6.57 -1.45 -15.63
C GLY A 127 -5.83 -0.14 -15.30
N ILE A 128 -5.35 0.59 -16.32
CA ILE A 128 -4.70 1.90 -16.15
C ILE A 128 -5.67 2.87 -15.48
N VAL A 129 -6.89 2.99 -15.99
CA VAL A 129 -7.91 3.88 -15.41
C VAL A 129 -8.22 3.48 -13.97
N ALA A 130 -8.36 2.19 -13.69
CA ALA A 130 -8.62 1.68 -12.34
C ALA A 130 -7.46 1.97 -11.37
N PHE A 131 -6.21 1.72 -11.76
CA PHE A 131 -5.04 2.02 -10.94
C PHE A 131 -4.84 3.52 -10.72
N LEU A 132 -5.08 4.36 -11.74
CA LEU A 132 -5.02 5.82 -11.59
C LEU A 132 -6.14 6.36 -10.70
N ALA A 133 -7.35 5.80 -10.79
CA ALA A 133 -8.44 6.11 -9.87
C ALA A 133 -8.03 5.76 -8.42
N LEU A 134 -7.48 4.56 -8.19
CA LEU A 134 -6.96 4.16 -6.88
C LEU A 134 -5.84 5.08 -6.39
N TYR A 135 -4.92 5.49 -7.27
CA TYR A 135 -3.86 6.46 -6.97
C TYR A 135 -4.39 7.83 -6.55
N ARG A 136 -5.51 8.26 -7.16
CA ARG A 136 -6.17 9.55 -6.87
C ARG A 136 -7.02 9.53 -5.60
N PHE A 137 -7.58 8.38 -5.25
CA PHE A 137 -8.37 8.19 -4.02
C PHE A 137 -7.52 7.78 -2.81
N ALA A 138 -6.25 7.42 -2.99
CA ALA A 138 -5.31 7.24 -1.88
C ALA A 138 -4.96 8.61 -1.27
N PRO A 139 -5.30 8.88 0.01
CA PRO A 139 -4.98 10.15 0.67
C PRO A 139 -3.46 10.40 0.64
N PRO A 140 -2.99 11.65 0.50
CA PRO A 140 -1.58 11.98 0.65
C PRO A 140 -1.14 11.59 2.07
N THR A 141 -0.11 10.75 2.15
CA THR A 141 0.48 10.19 3.36
C THR A 141 1.24 11.22 4.20
N SER A 142 0.70 12.42 4.41
CA SER A 142 1.23 13.42 5.34
C SER A 142 0.55 13.31 6.71
N ALA A 143 -0.78 13.13 6.76
CA ALA A 143 -1.52 13.07 8.02
C ALA A 143 -1.26 11.80 8.85
N VAL A 144 -0.93 10.67 8.20
CA VAL A 144 -0.65 9.40 8.89
C VAL A 144 0.76 9.38 9.49
N VAL A 145 1.72 10.00 8.80
CA VAL A 145 3.09 10.20 9.32
C VAL A 145 3.07 11.19 10.48
N GLU A 146 2.23 12.22 10.42
CA GLU A 146 2.11 13.21 11.50
C GLU A 146 1.45 12.64 12.77
N ARG A 147 0.45 11.76 12.66
CA ARG A 147 -0.11 11.07 13.84
C ARG A 147 0.87 10.09 14.47
N GLN A 148 1.68 9.40 13.67
CA GLN A 148 2.71 8.48 14.20
C GLN A 148 3.85 9.26 14.87
N ASN A 149 4.34 10.33 14.23
CA ASN A 149 5.37 11.22 14.80
C ASN A 149 4.90 11.94 16.09
N ASN A 150 3.61 12.31 16.16
CA ASN A 150 3.04 12.97 17.33
C ASN A 150 2.67 11.98 18.46
N SER A 151 2.51 10.68 18.17
CA SER A 151 2.37 9.64 19.18
C SER A 151 3.71 9.19 19.78
N GLU A 152 4.80 9.28 19.02
CA GLU A 152 6.16 9.03 19.54
C GLU A 152 6.72 10.22 20.34
N THR A 153 6.25 11.45 20.10
CA THR A 153 6.76 12.66 20.81
C THR A 153 6.01 12.96 22.12
N ASN A 154 4.78 12.47 22.30
CA ASN A 154 3.97 12.71 23.52
C ASN A 154 4.04 11.58 24.57
N GLY A 155 4.92 10.58 24.39
CA GLY A 155 5.07 9.44 25.30
C GLY A 155 6.02 9.66 26.48
N ASP A 156 6.79 10.76 26.48
CA ASP A 156 8.04 10.83 27.26
C ASP A 156 8.10 12.03 28.22
N GLY A 157 6.95 12.62 28.57
CA GLY A 157 6.94 13.88 29.31
C GLY A 157 5.77 14.05 30.26
N GLU A 158 5.76 13.34 31.39
CA GLU A 158 5.12 13.82 32.61
C GLU A 158 5.59 13.03 33.86
N ALA A 159 6.66 13.52 34.49
CA ALA A 159 6.84 13.54 35.95
C ALA A 159 8.09 14.36 36.33
N SER A 160 7.95 15.70 36.42
CA SER A 160 8.79 16.57 37.27
C SER A 160 7.86 17.12 38.36
N GLY A 161 8.10 16.80 39.64
CA GLY A 161 8.78 17.68 40.61
C GLY A 161 7.69 18.35 41.49
N ASP A 162 7.77 18.64 42.78
CA ASP A 162 8.80 18.69 43.82
C ASP A 162 8.06 18.72 45.17
N GLY A 163 8.73 18.47 46.31
CA GLY A 163 8.12 18.76 47.61
C GLY A 163 8.79 18.20 48.85
N GLU A 164 9.98 18.70 49.14
CA GLU A 164 10.73 18.62 50.40
C GLU A 164 9.87 18.75 51.69
N THR A 165 10.09 17.90 52.70
CA THR A 165 10.14 18.29 54.14
C THR A 165 10.45 17.10 55.07
N ASN A 166 11.65 17.14 55.65
CA ASN A 166 11.90 17.05 57.10
C ASN A 166 11.47 15.79 57.87
N ARG A 167 12.45 14.99 58.33
CA ARG A 167 12.74 14.74 59.76
C ARG A 167 13.82 13.67 59.94
N ASP A 168 14.98 14.12 60.39
CA ASP A 168 15.88 13.35 61.23
C ASP A 168 15.19 12.99 62.56
N ASP A 169 15.73 11.97 63.24
CA ASP A 169 15.34 11.41 64.54
C ASP A 169 14.17 10.41 64.55
N VAL A 170 14.48 9.12 64.73
CA VAL A 170 14.18 8.34 65.95
C VAL A 170 14.94 7.00 65.90
N ALA A 171 15.59 6.72 67.02
CA ALA A 171 16.49 5.62 67.31
C ALA A 171 15.80 4.26 67.55
N VAL A 172 16.66 3.25 67.83
CA VAL A 172 16.39 1.96 68.51
C VAL A 172 15.82 0.89 67.55
N ASP A 173 16.38 -0.31 67.38
CA ASP A 173 16.85 -1.24 68.40
C ASP A 173 17.94 -2.18 67.85
N GLU A 174 18.99 -2.34 68.64
CA GLU A 174 20.06 -3.31 68.47
C GLU A 174 19.68 -4.53 69.32
N ARG A 175 19.36 -5.68 68.69
CA ARG A 175 19.30 -6.96 69.41
C ARG A 175 19.48 -8.19 68.51
N THR A 176 20.71 -8.71 68.56
CA THR A 176 21.06 -10.07 68.98
C THR A 176 20.11 -11.21 68.62
N THR A 177 20.56 -12.16 67.79
CA THR A 177 20.86 -13.57 68.19
C THR A 177 21.08 -14.48 66.97
N ALA A 178 21.79 -15.59 67.26
CA ALA A 178 22.10 -16.78 66.46
C ALA A 178 23.36 -16.62 65.57
N ASP A 179 24.55 -16.97 66.08
CA ASP A 179 25.04 -18.35 66.28
C ASP A 179 24.96 -19.17 64.99
N ASN A 180 26.10 -19.50 64.38
CA ASN A 180 26.59 -20.88 64.45
C ASN A 180 28.05 -21.01 63.94
N GLU A 181 28.86 -21.54 64.85
CA GLU A 181 30.02 -22.43 64.73
C GLU A 181 30.30 -22.96 63.30
N GLY A 182 31.53 -22.95 62.78
CA GLY A 182 32.65 -23.73 63.28
C GLY A 182 33.04 -24.78 62.22
N GLU A 183 34.31 -25.21 62.25
CA GLU A 183 34.90 -26.37 61.58
C GLU A 183 35.57 -26.27 60.18
N SER A 184 36.91 -26.37 60.29
CA SER A 184 37.81 -27.29 59.57
C SER A 184 38.32 -26.96 58.17
N SER A 185 39.59 -26.53 58.12
CA SER A 185 40.68 -27.32 57.53
C SER A 185 41.99 -27.07 58.26
#